data_AF-A0A2T6C3I1-F1
#
_entry.id   AF-A0A2T6C3I1-F1
#
_cell.length_a   1.000
_cell.length_b   1.000
_cell.length_c   1.000
_cell.angle_alpha   90.00
_cell.angle_beta   90.00
_cell.angle_gamma   90.00
#
_symmetry.space_group_name_H-M   'P 1'
#
loop_
_entity.id
_entity.type
_entity.pdbx_description
1 polymer ?
#
loop_
_entity_poly.entity_id
_entity_poly.type
_entity_poly.pdbx_seq_one_letter_code
_entity_poly.pdbx_strand_id
1 'polypeptide(L)'
;MIGIIIFILIGRKFYQLAAKYKQKLAWIYFIVGIASYYAGEVLAALVLLFYAEVTGDYESIASLSDAMLIVISIATGIITCYGAYQLLKKKWHKEYLEKERNKPKISDIGKSEEEIASNYNSF
;
A
#
# COMPACT_ATOMS: atom_id res chain seq x y z
N MET A 1 22.74 8.27 5.92
CA MET A 1 22.84 7.87 4.49
C MET A 1 22.11 6.55 4.18
N ILE A 2 22.04 5.58 5.11
CA ILE A 2 21.34 4.29 4.91
C ILE A 2 19.83 4.47 4.59
N GLY A 3 19.17 5.47 5.17
CA GLY A 3 17.73 5.72 4.92
C GLY A 3 17.38 5.94 3.44
N ILE A 4 18.26 6.56 2.66
CA ILE A 4 18.02 6.78 1.22
C ILE A 4 17.96 5.45 0.47
N ILE A 5 18.81 4.48 0.84
CA ILE A 5 18.82 3.16 0.23
C ILE A 5 17.50 2.44 0.52
N ILE A 6 17.03 2.50 1.77
CA ILE A 6 15.75 1.92 2.18
C ILE A 6 14.60 2.53 1.37
N PHE A 7 14.59 3.86 1.20
CA PHE A 7 13.55 4.55 0.43
C PHE A 7 13.55 4.18 -1.05
N ILE A 8 14.73 4.06 -1.67
CA ILE A 8 14.85 3.60 -3.06
C ILE A 8 14.30 2.17 -3.19
N LEU A 9 14.60 1.28 -2.24
CA LEU A 9 14.11 -0.09 -2.25
C LEU A 9 12.58 -0.15 -2.09
N ILE A 10 12.03 0.55 -1.11
CA ILE A 10 10.58 0.61 -0.85
C ILE A 10 9.86 1.20 -2.06
N GLY A 11 10.26 2.40 -2.48
CA GLY A 11 9.64 3.09 -3.61
C GLY A 11 9.67 2.25 -4.88
N ARG A 12 10.80 1.59 -5.17
CA ARG A 12 10.93 0.70 -6.34
C ARG A 12 9.94 -0.47 -6.28
N LYS A 13 9.71 -1.06 -5.11
CA LYS A 13 8.72 -2.15 -4.95
C LYS A 13 7.29 -1.66 -5.24
N PHE A 14 6.91 -0.50 -4.73
CA PHE A 14 5.58 0.07 -4.98
C PHE A 14 5.40 0.47 -6.44
N TYR A 15 6.40 1.10 -7.05
CA TYR A 15 6.41 1.39 -8.48
C TYR A 15 6.21 0.13 -9.33
N GLN A 16 6.97 -0.93 -9.04
CA GLN A 16 6.86 -2.21 -9.76
C GLN A 16 5.48 -2.85 -9.59
N LEU A 17 4.89 -2.75 -8.40
CA LEU A 17 3.55 -3.24 -8.14
C LEU A 17 2.52 -2.49 -9.00
N ALA A 18 2.59 -1.16 -9.03
CA ALA A 18 1.70 -0.32 -9.82
C ALA A 18 1.85 -0.60 -11.32
N ALA A 19 3.09 -0.73 -11.81
CA ALA A 19 3.39 -1.08 -13.19
C ALA A 19 2.85 -2.47 -13.56
N LYS A 20 3.02 -3.47 -12.67
CA LYS A 20 2.51 -4.84 -12.86
C LYS A 20 1.01 -4.87 -13.09
N TYR A 21 0.24 -4.06 -12.35
CA TYR A 21 -1.21 -3.99 -12.47
C TYR A 21 -1.70 -2.87 -13.39
N LYS A 22 -0.82 -2.34 -14.26
CA LYS A 22 -1.13 -1.31 -15.27
C LYS A 22 -1.86 -0.09 -14.69
N GLN A 23 -1.48 0.32 -13.48
CA GLN A 23 -2.04 1.51 -12.85
C GLN A 23 -1.59 2.77 -13.60
N LYS A 24 -2.50 3.75 -13.72
CA LYS A 24 -2.18 5.05 -14.29
C LYS A 24 -1.15 5.74 -13.39
N LEU A 25 -0.17 6.42 -13.98
CA LEU A 25 0.88 7.15 -13.26
C LEU A 25 1.66 6.29 -12.24
N ALA A 26 2.13 5.11 -12.67
CA ALA A 26 2.84 4.16 -11.82
C ALA A 26 4.00 4.78 -11.00
N TRP A 27 4.67 5.82 -11.53
CA TRP A 27 5.77 6.52 -10.85
C TRP A 27 5.36 7.19 -9.54
N ILE A 28 4.12 7.67 -9.41
CA ILE A 28 3.63 8.29 -8.17
C ILE A 28 3.66 7.28 -7.01
N TYR A 29 3.47 6.00 -7.32
CA TYR A 29 3.51 4.96 -6.30
C TYR A 29 4.90 4.75 -5.69
N PHE A 30 5.97 5.18 -6.37
CA PHE A 30 7.28 5.27 -5.73
C PHE A 30 7.22 6.19 -4.49
N ILE A 31 6.61 7.37 -4.65
CA ILE A 31 6.42 8.35 -3.58
C ILE A 31 5.43 7.81 -2.55
N VAL A 32 4.35 7.15 -2.97
CA VAL A 32 3.39 6.52 -2.04
C VAL A 32 4.08 5.51 -1.13
N GLY A 33 5.03 4.72 -1.65
CA GLY A 33 5.83 3.80 -0.84
C GLY A 33 6.60 4.54 0.26
N ILE A 34 7.31 5.61 -0.09
CA ILE A 34 8.06 6.43 0.88
C ILE A 34 7.09 7.12 1.87
N ALA A 35 5.98 7.66 1.39
CA ALA A 35 4.96 8.27 2.23
C ALA A 35 4.36 7.27 3.22
N SER A 36 4.17 6.00 2.81
CA SER A 36 3.67 4.95 3.71
C SER A 36 4.65 4.59 4.83
N TYR A 37 5.96 4.74 4.60
CA TYR A 37 6.97 4.58 5.64
C TYR A 37 6.82 5.65 6.73
N TYR A 38 6.77 6.92 6.34
CA TYR A 38 6.59 8.03 7.29
C TYR A 38 5.20 8.04 7.94
N ALA A 39 4.16 7.61 7.21
CA ALA A 39 2.84 7.41 7.81
C ALA A 39 2.87 6.38 8.95
N GLY A 40 3.75 5.37 8.84
CA GLY A 40 3.98 4.40 9.91
C GLY A 40 4.64 5.00 11.14
N GLU A 41 5.62 5.88 10.96
CA GLU A 41 6.27 6.61 12.07
C GLU A 41 5.28 7.54 12.78
N VAL A 42 4.47 8.28 12.01
CA VAL A 42 3.39 9.12 12.57
C VAL A 42 2.38 8.28 13.34
N LEU A 43 1.96 7.14 12.77
CA LEU A 43 1.03 6.24 13.45
C LEU A 43 1.62 5.68 14.75
N ALA A 44 2.91 5.33 14.75
CA ALA A 44 3.61 4.86 15.95
C ALA A 44 3.66 5.94 17.04
N ALA A 45 3.97 7.18 16.67
CA ALA A 45 3.96 8.31 17.59
C ALA A 45 2.55 8.55 18.18
N LEU A 46 1.51 8.46 17.36
CA LEU A 46 0.12 8.57 17.82
C LEU A 46 -0.27 7.43 18.78
N VAL A 47 0.17 6.19 18.50
CA VAL A 47 -0.08 5.04 19.38
C VAL A 47 0.63 5.21 20.73
N LEU A 48 1.89 5.66 20.72
CA LEU A 48 2.65 5.95 21.93
C LEU A 48 1.99 7.08 22.75
N LEU A 49 1.59 8.16 22.10
CA LEU A 49 0.90 9.27 22.76
C LEU A 49 -0.43 8.81 23.38
N PHE A 50 -1.21 8.04 22.63
CA PHE A 50 -2.47 7.47 23.13
C PHE A 50 -2.23 6.53 24.32
N TYR A 51 -1.17 5.72 24.29
CA TYR A 51 -0.79 4.86 25.41
C TYR A 51 -0.44 5.66 26.67
N ALA A 52 0.35 6.73 26.57
CA ALA A 52 0.66 7.59 27.72
C ALA A 52 -0.58 8.28 28.27
N GLU A 53 -1.49 8.77 27.41
CA GLU A 53 -2.74 9.40 27.86
C GLU A 53 -3.61 8.41 28.66
N VAL A 54 -3.75 7.17 28.18
CA VAL A 54 -4.59 6.15 28.82
C VAL A 54 -3.99 5.63 30.13
N THR A 55 -2.66 5.55 30.23
CA THR A 55 -1.96 5.01 31.40
C THR A 55 -1.53 6.07 32.41
N GLY A 56 -1.47 7.34 32.00
CA GLY A 56 -0.87 8.44 32.76
C GLY A 56 0.66 8.39 32.82
N ASP A 57 1.30 7.45 32.11
CA ASP A 57 2.74 7.18 32.20
C ASP A 57 3.54 7.88 31.09
N TYR A 58 3.65 9.20 31.21
CA TYR A 58 4.46 10.02 30.30
C TYR A 58 5.97 9.81 30.49
N GLU A 59 6.39 9.46 31.71
CA GLU A 59 7.80 9.30 32.07
C GLU A 59 8.43 8.08 31.41
N SER A 60 7.68 6.99 31.27
CA SER A 60 8.14 5.81 30.51
C SER A 60 8.41 6.09 29.04
N ILE A 61 7.64 6.98 28.40
CA ILE A 61 7.91 7.37 27.00
C ILE A 61 9.08 8.34 26.92
N ALA A 62 9.13 9.32 27.83
CA ALA A 62 10.19 10.32 27.86
C ALA A 62 11.57 9.73 28.20
N SER A 63 11.61 8.60 28.91
CA SER A 63 12.84 7.88 29.25
C SER A 63 13.32 6.90 28.17
N LEU A 64 12.58 6.73 27.06
CA LEU A 64 13.04 5.91 25.95
C LEU A 64 14.31 6.50 25.34
N SER A 65 15.34 5.66 25.21
CA SER A 65 16.57 6.05 24.51
C SER A 65 16.33 6.30 23.02
N ASP A 66 17.12 7.19 22.43
CA ASP A 66 17.12 7.46 20.98
C ASP A 66 17.26 6.17 20.16
N ALA A 67 18.07 5.21 20.64
CA ALA A 67 18.25 3.92 19.99
C ALA A 67 16.94 3.11 19.94
N MET A 68 16.16 3.10 21.04
CA MET A 68 14.86 2.43 21.07
C MET A 68 13.85 3.12 20.15
N LEU A 69 13.81 4.46 20.16
CA LEU A 69 12.94 5.23 19.27
C LEU A 69 13.26 4.96 17.79
N ILE A 70 14.54 4.91 17.42
CA ILE A 70 14.96 4.57 16.04
C ILE A 70 14.51 3.16 15.66
N VAL A 71 14.67 2.17 16.54
CA VAL A 71 14.24 0.79 16.29
C VAL A 71 12.72 0.72 16.10
N ILE A 72 11.96 1.39 16.96
CA ILE A 72 10.49 1.47 16.86
C ILE A 72 10.10 2.11 15.52
N SER A 73 10.67 3.26 15.17
CA SER A 73 10.38 3.97 13.92
C SER A 73 10.69 3.12 12.67
N ILE A 74 11.83 2.44 12.64
CA ILE A 74 12.19 1.55 11.52
C ILE A 74 11.20 0.39 11.43
N ALA A 75 10.89 -0.26 12.56
CA ALA A 75 9.98 -1.41 12.59
C ALA A 75 8.57 -1.02 12.13
N THR A 76 8.02 0.07 12.67
CA THR A 76 6.66 0.54 12.35
C THR A 76 6.56 1.07 10.93
N GLY A 77 7.60 1.76 10.43
CA GLY A 77 7.71 2.19 9.04
C GLY A 77 7.68 1.00 8.07
N ILE A 78 8.45 -0.06 8.35
CA ILE A 78 8.47 -1.29 7.52
C ILE A 78 7.12 -2.02 7.58
N ILE A 79 6.53 -2.18 8.76
CA ILE A 79 5.22 -2.85 8.93
C ILE A 79 4.14 -2.10 8.14
N THR A 80 4.12 -0.78 8.24
CA THR A 80 3.14 0.06 7.53
C THR A 80 3.34 -0.02 6.01
N CYS A 81 4.59 0.01 5.53
CA CYS A 81 4.91 -0.21 4.12
C CYS A 81 4.40 -1.58 3.63
N TYR A 82 4.64 -2.64 4.41
CA TYR A 82 4.18 -3.98 4.07
C TYR A 82 2.65 -4.06 4.01
N GLY A 83 1.96 -3.50 5.01
CA GLY A 83 0.50 -3.42 5.05
C GLY A 83 -0.07 -2.68 3.83
N ALA A 84 0.43 -1.47 3.57
CA ALA A 84 0.02 -0.67 2.42
C ALA A 84 0.27 -1.41 1.08
N TYR A 85 1.43 -2.04 0.92
CA TYR A 85 1.76 -2.84 -0.27
C TYR A 85 0.76 -3.99 -0.48
N GLN A 86 0.44 -4.74 0.58
CA GLN A 86 -0.47 -5.87 0.48
C GLN A 86 -1.91 -5.45 0.21
N LEU A 87 -2.38 -4.34 0.80
CA LEU A 87 -3.69 -3.77 0.52
C LEU A 87 -3.82 -3.37 -0.96
N LEU A 88 -2.84 -2.63 -1.48
CA LEU A 88 -2.82 -2.23 -2.89
C LEU A 88 -2.73 -3.45 -3.82
N LYS A 89 -1.86 -4.41 -3.52
CA LYS A 89 -1.72 -5.65 -4.29
C LYS A 89 -3.04 -6.40 -4.38
N LYS A 90 -3.72 -6.61 -3.24
CA LYS A 90 -5.00 -7.33 -3.19
C LYS A 90 -6.08 -6.60 -3.98
N LYS A 91 -6.19 -5.28 -3.78
CA LYS A 91 -7.16 -4.43 -4.49
C LYS A 91 -6.94 -4.48 -6.01
N TRP A 92 -5.72 -4.19 -6.46
CA TRP A 92 -5.42 -4.12 -7.88
C TRP A 92 -5.42 -5.47 -8.57
N HIS A 93 -5.08 -6.55 -7.86
CA HIS A 93 -5.20 -7.87 -8.43
C HIS A 93 -6.65 -8.19 -8.78
N LYS A 94 -7.59 -7.88 -7.88
CA LYS A 94 -9.03 -8.06 -8.13
C LYS A 94 -9.49 -7.23 -9.33
N GLU A 95 -9.17 -5.93 -9.34
CA GLU A 95 -9.53 -5.02 -10.44
C GLU A 95 -8.92 -5.45 -11.78
N TYR A 96 -7.68 -5.95 -11.77
CA TYR A 96 -7.01 -6.43 -12.96
C TYR A 96 -7.69 -7.68 -13.52
N LEU A 97 -8.02 -8.66 -12.67
CA LEU A 97 -8.73 -9.88 -13.11
C LEU A 97 -10.11 -9.56 -13.66
N GLU A 98 -10.84 -8.63 -13.05
CA GLU A 98 -12.15 -8.19 -13.53
C GLU A 98 -12.04 -7.51 -14.91
N LYS A 99 -11.05 -6.64 -15.10
CA LYS A 99 -10.78 -6.02 -16.41
C LYS A 99 -10.39 -7.07 -17.46
N GLU A 100 -9.52 -8.01 -17.12
CA GLU A 100 -9.12 -9.07 -18.06
C GLU A 100 -10.29 -9.99 -18.42
N ARG A 101 -11.16 -10.33 -17.46
CA ARG A 101 -12.35 -11.15 -17.71
C ARG A 101 -13.34 -10.47 -18.65
N ASN A 102 -13.54 -9.16 -18.48
CA ASN A 102 -14.52 -8.37 -19.23
C ASN A 102 -13.96 -7.80 -20.54
N LYS A 103 -12.75 -8.20 -20.96
CA LYS A 103 -12.24 -7.80 -22.27
C LYS A 103 -13.10 -8.39 -23.38
N PRO A 104 -13.41 -7.61 -24.43
CA PRO A 104 -14.14 -8.11 -25.58
C PRO A 104 -13.39 -9.32 -26.17
N LYS A 105 -14.11 -10.44 -26.30
CA LYS A 105 -13.60 -11.68 -26.85
C LYS A 105 -13.84 -11.71 -28.34
N ILE A 106 -13.12 -12.57 -29.06
CA ILE A 106 -13.34 -12.81 -30.49
C ILE A 106 -14.80 -13.27 -30.73
N SER A 107 -15.39 -13.99 -29.78
CA SER A 107 -16.80 -14.42 -29.78
C SER A 107 -17.81 -13.27 -29.72
N ASP A 108 -17.35 -12.06 -29.41
CA ASP A 108 -18.18 -10.87 -29.22
C ASP A 108 -18.19 -10.01 -30.51
N ILE A 109 -17.38 -10.35 -31.51
CA ILE A 109 -17.33 -9.65 -32.80
C ILE A 109 -18.65 -9.87 -33.55
N GLY A 110 -19.29 -8.78 -33.97
CA GLY A 110 -20.56 -8.79 -34.72
C GLY A 110 -21.82 -8.93 -33.86
N LYS A 111 -21.67 -9.01 -32.53
CA LYS A 111 -22.80 -8.99 -31.58
C LYS A 111 -23.16 -7.58 -31.16
N SER A 112 -24.44 -7.34 -30.87
CA SER A 112 -24.89 -6.07 -30.28
C SER A 112 -24.40 -5.94 -28.83
N GLU A 113 -24.36 -4.72 -28.31
CA GLU A 113 -23.95 -4.46 -26.91
C GLU A 113 -24.85 -5.20 -25.90
N GLU A 114 -26.14 -5.35 -26.22
CA GLU A 114 -27.14 -6.05 -25.42
C GLU A 114 -26.87 -7.57 -25.37
N GLU A 115 -26.49 -8.17 -26.51
CA GLU A 115 -26.11 -9.59 -26.60
C GLU A 115 -24.83 -9.88 -25.81
N ILE A 116 -23.84 -8.98 -25.88
CA ILE A 116 -22.60 -9.07 -25.11
C ILE A 116 -22.93 -8.99 -23.61
N ALA A 117 -23.72 -8.00 -23.18
CA ALA A 117 -24.09 -7.81 -21.77
C ALA A 117 -24.84 -9.01 -21.18
N SER A 118 -25.70 -9.70 -21.96
CA SER A 118 -26.40 -10.90 -21.52
C SER A 118 -25.46 -12.08 -21.20
N ASN A 119 -24.38 -12.23 -21.98
CA ASN A 119 -23.42 -13.33 -21.84
C ASN A 119 -22.49 -13.18 -20.64
N TYR A 120 -22.31 -11.96 -20.13
CA TYR A 120 -21.51 -11.70 -18.93
C TYR A 120 -22.30 -11.84 -17.63
N ASN A 121 -23.64 -11.88 -17.69
CA ASN A 121 -24.55 -11.94 -16.53
C ASN A 121 -25.25 -13.31 -16.35
N SER A 122 -25.00 -14.30 -17.22
CA SER A 122 -25.70 -15.58 -17.25
C SER A 122 -25.10 -16.71 -16.39
N PHE A 123 -24.22 -16.38 -15.42
CA PHE A 123 -23.63 -17.32 -14.47
C PHE A 123 -23.69 -16.83 -13.03
#